data_AF-A0A957Q907-F1
#
_entry.id   AF-A0A957Q907-F1
#
_cell.length_a   1.000
_cell.length_b   1.000
_cell.length_c   1.000
_cell.angle_alpha   90.00
_cell.angle_beta   90.00
_cell.angle_gamma   90.00
#
_symmetry.space_group_name_H-M   'P 1'
#
loop_
_entity.id
_entity.type
_entity.pdbx_description
1 polymer ?
#
loop_
_entity_poly.entity_id
_entity_poly.type
_entity_poly.pdbx_seq_one_letter_code
_entity_poly.pdbx_strand_id
1 'polypeptide(L)'
;MGTSSSYLNSLELKRLRGRPILWGVLALVLAVGVIGGAQQVWARTQVAPTNDVANQISPLHPTFVLFDENGAPVFTSGAPVSTMRTCGFCHDTAFIEEHSFHADLGLADFSDPNVTLAQPWDSSRGLFGKWNPLIYRLLSPADAERLDLSTAEWLMLNGGRVAGGGPATTARDGTPLTALSTTAENPETSLLDPATGEATTWDWQASGVMEMDCFLCHMAEPNNNARVAAIRNGDFGWANTATLVGTGIVEQNGDSYTWLPDAFDTDGTLRQAFVQIQDP
;
A
#
# COMPACT_ATOMS: atom_id res chain seq x y z
N MET A 1 -60.11 -31.67 -21.86
CA MET A 1 -59.68 -32.73 -22.79
C MET A 1 -59.40 -32.09 -24.14
N GLY A 2 -58.13 -32.08 -24.57
CA GLY A 2 -57.67 -31.80 -25.94
C GLY A 2 -57.88 -30.37 -26.45
N THR A 3 -57.01 -29.75 -27.24
CA THR A 3 -55.73 -30.11 -27.85
C THR A 3 -55.16 -28.80 -28.41
N SER A 4 -53.84 -28.64 -28.28
CA SER A 4 -52.90 -27.92 -29.16
C SER A 4 -53.46 -27.05 -30.30
N SER A 5 -52.98 -25.80 -30.41
CA SER A 5 -52.51 -25.31 -31.70
C SER A 5 -51.46 -24.22 -31.57
N SER A 6 -50.29 -24.56 -32.09
CA SER A 6 -49.12 -23.77 -32.42
C SER A 6 -49.43 -22.63 -33.39
N TYR A 7 -48.96 -21.41 -33.08
CA TYR A 7 -48.73 -20.37 -34.09
C TYR A 7 -47.31 -19.82 -33.95
N LEU A 8 -46.42 -20.40 -34.76
CA LEU A 8 -45.19 -19.78 -35.21
C LEU A 8 -45.58 -18.59 -36.10
N ASN A 9 -45.23 -17.37 -35.69
CA ASN A 9 -45.28 -16.21 -36.58
C ASN A 9 -43.85 -15.86 -37.00
N SER A 10 -43.59 -16.14 -38.27
CA SER A 10 -42.40 -15.78 -39.04
C SER A 10 -42.27 -14.27 -39.14
N LEU A 11 -41.26 -13.69 -38.47
CA LEU A 11 -40.76 -12.37 -38.85
C LEU A 11 -39.91 -12.53 -40.11
N GLU A 12 -40.48 -12.11 -41.25
CA GLU A 12 -39.77 -11.94 -42.50
C GLU A 12 -38.54 -11.03 -42.29
N LEU A 13 -37.35 -11.61 -42.43
CA LEU A 13 -36.12 -10.88 -42.67
C LEU A 13 -36.23 -10.18 -44.04
N LYS A 14 -36.69 -8.93 -44.04
CA LYS A 14 -36.49 -8.01 -45.16
C LYS A 14 -35.00 -7.94 -45.46
N ARG A 15 -34.57 -8.56 -46.56
CA ARG A 15 -33.23 -8.38 -47.13
C ARG A 15 -32.96 -6.88 -47.26
N LEU A 16 -32.05 -6.37 -46.45
CA LEU A 16 -31.41 -5.06 -46.62
C LEU A 16 -30.58 -5.09 -47.92
N ARG A 17 -31.26 -5.00 -49.07
CA ARG A 17 -30.65 -4.63 -50.34
C ARG A 17 -30.38 -3.13 -50.28
N GLY A 18 -29.22 -2.76 -49.77
CA GLY A 18 -28.82 -1.37 -49.72
C GLY A 18 -27.44 -1.14 -49.14
N ARG A 19 -26.53 -0.72 -50.03
CA ARG A 19 -25.34 0.12 -49.78
C ARG A 19 -24.06 -0.65 -49.40
N PRO A 20 -23.35 -1.25 -50.38
CA PRO A 20 -21.98 -1.75 -50.19
C PRO A 20 -21.02 -0.65 -49.68
N ILE A 21 -21.38 0.62 -49.88
CA ILE A 21 -20.65 1.78 -49.40
C ILE A 21 -20.68 1.89 -47.87
N LEU A 22 -21.80 1.55 -47.20
CA LEU A 22 -21.90 1.68 -45.75
C LEU A 22 -21.03 0.64 -45.02
N TRP A 23 -20.99 -0.59 -45.55
CA TRP A 23 -20.13 -1.65 -45.05
C TRP A 23 -18.65 -1.39 -45.33
N GLY A 24 -18.33 -0.81 -46.49
CA GLY A 24 -16.96 -0.39 -46.81
C GLY A 24 -16.44 0.69 -45.87
N VAL A 25 -17.26 1.69 -45.52
CA VAL A 25 -16.88 2.74 -44.57
C VAL A 25 -16.74 2.19 -43.15
N LEU A 26 -17.64 1.31 -42.70
CA LEU A 26 -17.54 0.68 -41.38
C LEU A 26 -16.29 -0.22 -41.26
N ALA A 27 -15.97 -0.98 -42.30
CA ALA A 27 -14.76 -1.81 -42.35
C ALA A 27 -13.49 -0.96 -42.34
N LEU A 28 -13.49 0.18 -43.04
CA LEU A 28 -12.36 1.12 -43.04
C LEU A 28 -12.16 1.78 -41.66
N VAL A 29 -13.24 2.19 -41.00
CA VAL A 29 -13.17 2.79 -39.65
C VAL A 29 -12.68 1.79 -38.61
N LEU A 30 -13.15 0.53 -38.69
CA LEU A 30 -12.66 -0.55 -37.81
C LEU A 30 -11.18 -0.87 -38.07
N ALA A 31 -10.75 -0.93 -39.34
CA ALA A 31 -9.36 -1.17 -39.68
C ALA A 31 -8.44 -0.04 -39.19
N VAL A 32 -8.83 1.23 -39.37
CA VAL A 32 -8.08 2.39 -38.87
C VAL A 32 -8.06 2.41 -37.34
N GLY A 33 -9.15 2.05 -36.67
CA GLY A 33 -9.23 1.94 -35.21
C GLY A 33 -8.31 0.86 -34.64
N VAL A 34 -8.21 -0.31 -35.29
CA VAL A 34 -7.32 -1.39 -34.88
C VAL A 34 -5.85 -1.03 -35.14
N ILE A 35 -5.53 -0.40 -36.28
CA ILE A 35 -4.16 0.04 -36.60
C ILE A 35 -3.73 1.18 -35.66
N GLY A 36 -4.59 2.16 -35.42
CA GLY A 36 -4.31 3.26 -34.49
C GLY A 36 -4.21 2.79 -33.03
N GLY A 37 -5.05 1.84 -32.61
CA GLY A 37 -4.98 1.23 -31.29
C GLY A 37 -3.71 0.40 -31.07
N ALA A 38 -3.29 -0.39 -32.07
CA ALA A 38 -2.04 -1.14 -32.01
C ALA A 38 -0.81 -0.21 -31.96
N GLN A 39 -0.82 0.91 -32.69
CA GLN A 39 0.24 1.91 -32.63
C GLN A 39 0.31 2.61 -31.26
N GLN A 40 -0.83 2.90 -30.60
CA GLN A 40 -0.83 3.47 -29.26
C GLN A 40 -0.37 2.46 -28.19
N VAL A 41 -0.68 1.17 -28.34
CA VAL A 41 -0.22 0.12 -27.42
C VAL A 41 1.29 -0.13 -27.55
N TRP A 42 1.84 -0.08 -28.76
CA TRP A 42 3.29 -0.20 -28.99
C TRP A 42 4.07 1.07 -28.60
N ALA A 43 3.45 2.25 -28.71
CA ALA A 43 4.07 3.49 -28.24
C ALA A 43 4.19 3.55 -26.70
N ARG A 44 3.26 2.95 -25.95
CA ARG A 44 3.37 2.84 -24.48
C ARG A 44 4.45 1.86 -24.02
N THR A 45 4.85 0.90 -24.85
CA THR A 45 5.89 -0.09 -24.51
C THR A 45 7.30 0.35 -24.93
N GLN A 46 7.44 1.50 -25.62
CA GLN A 46 8.73 1.99 -26.12
C GLN A 46 9.15 3.36 -25.58
N VAL A 47 8.51 3.86 -24.52
CA VAL A 47 9.14 4.90 -23.70
C VAL A 47 10.20 4.21 -22.85
N ALA A 48 11.34 3.91 -23.48
CA ALA A 48 12.58 3.78 -22.73
C ALA A 48 12.78 5.11 -21.99
N PRO A 49 13.09 5.10 -20.67
CA PRO A 49 13.33 6.33 -19.94
C PRO A 49 14.41 7.11 -20.71
N THR A 50 14.06 8.32 -21.14
CA THR A 50 15.04 9.24 -21.70
C THR A 50 16.16 9.39 -20.69
N ASN A 51 17.41 9.25 -21.16
CA ASN A 51 18.64 9.29 -20.36
C ASN A 51 18.84 10.54 -19.46
N ASP A 52 17.88 11.46 -19.41
CA ASP A 52 17.88 12.62 -18.52
C ASP A 52 17.44 12.30 -17.08
N VAL A 53 16.76 11.17 -16.81
CA VAL A 53 16.47 10.72 -15.43
C VAL A 53 17.69 10.05 -14.78
N ALA A 54 18.65 9.57 -15.59
CA ALA A 54 19.84 8.85 -15.12
C ALA A 54 20.87 9.74 -14.39
N ASN A 55 20.65 11.05 -14.28
CA ASN A 55 21.53 11.99 -13.58
C ASN A 55 20.97 12.52 -12.25
N GLN A 56 19.96 11.86 -11.69
CA GLN A 56 19.41 12.17 -10.35
C GLN A 56 19.86 11.16 -9.28
N ILE A 57 20.99 10.46 -9.48
CA ILE A 57 21.63 9.74 -8.38
C ILE A 57 22.20 10.80 -7.45
N SER A 58 21.60 10.96 -6.27
CA SER A 58 22.13 11.85 -5.25
C SER A 58 23.60 11.49 -4.99
N PRO A 59 24.56 12.42 -5.13
CA PRO A 59 25.97 12.13 -4.88
C PRO A 59 26.24 11.74 -3.41
N LEU A 60 25.23 11.88 -2.54
CA LEU A 60 25.26 11.54 -1.12
C LEU A 60 24.83 10.10 -0.85
N HIS A 61 24.11 9.44 -1.77
CA HIS A 61 23.63 8.07 -1.60
C HIS A 61 24.51 7.09 -2.39
N PRO A 62 25.43 6.37 -1.71
CA PRO A 62 26.18 5.29 -2.35
C PRO A 62 25.25 4.12 -2.68
N THR A 63 25.79 3.05 -3.28
CA THR A 63 25.11 1.75 -3.22
C THR A 63 25.03 1.25 -1.77
N PHE A 64 23.97 0.51 -1.45
CA PHE A 64 23.73 -0.02 -0.12
C PHE A 64 22.96 -1.33 -0.19
N VAL A 65 22.95 -2.08 0.92
CA VAL A 65 22.17 -3.32 1.06
C VAL A 65 20.78 -2.97 1.58
N LEU A 66 19.75 -3.57 0.98
CA LEU A 66 18.40 -3.58 1.54
C LEU A 66 18.31 -4.68 2.59
N PHE A 67 17.94 -4.32 3.83
CA PHE A 67 17.83 -5.24 4.95
C PHE A 67 16.37 -5.49 5.35
N ASP A 68 16.09 -6.68 5.84
CA ASP A 68 14.85 -6.95 6.58
C ASP A 68 14.95 -6.50 8.05
N GLU A 69 13.87 -6.67 8.82
CA GLU A 69 13.78 -6.26 10.23
C GLU A 69 14.87 -6.91 11.13
N ASN A 70 15.32 -8.11 10.75
CA ASN A 70 16.32 -8.90 11.47
C ASN A 70 17.76 -8.52 11.06
N GLY A 71 17.91 -7.61 10.10
CA GLY A 71 19.21 -7.17 9.58
C GLY A 71 19.82 -8.13 8.56
N ALA A 72 19.05 -9.07 8.01
CA ALA A 72 19.52 -9.92 6.91
C ALA A 72 19.26 -9.23 5.56
N PRO A 73 20.14 -9.39 4.56
CA PRO A 73 19.89 -8.86 3.22
C PRO A 73 18.62 -9.46 2.61
N VAL A 74 17.70 -8.61 2.13
CA VAL A 74 16.40 -9.05 1.58
C VAL A 74 16.54 -9.98 0.38
N PHE A 75 17.61 -9.80 -0.41
CA PHE A 75 17.94 -10.68 -1.52
C PHE A 75 18.15 -12.14 -1.08
N THR A 76 18.65 -12.34 0.14
CA THR A 76 18.89 -13.67 0.71
C THR A 76 17.74 -14.18 1.57
N SER A 77 17.10 -13.31 2.35
CA SER A 77 16.03 -13.73 3.26
C SER A 77 14.68 -13.88 2.55
N GLY A 78 14.47 -13.14 1.46
CA GLY A 78 13.17 -13.06 0.81
C GLY A 78 12.13 -12.29 1.62
N ALA A 79 12.49 -11.73 2.77
CA ALA A 79 11.59 -11.04 3.68
C ALA A 79 11.28 -9.60 3.21
N PRO A 80 10.28 -8.93 3.80
CA PRO A 80 10.05 -7.52 3.53
C PRO A 80 11.25 -6.66 3.91
N VAL A 81 11.42 -5.55 3.20
CA VAL A 81 12.45 -4.55 3.55
C VAL A 81 12.04 -3.77 4.78
N SER A 82 12.98 -3.64 5.73
CA SER A 82 12.91 -2.67 6.83
C SER A 82 13.63 -1.41 6.40
N THR A 83 12.88 -0.33 6.22
CA THR A 83 13.44 0.99 5.93
C THR A 83 14.21 1.51 7.14
N MET A 84 13.76 1.18 8.34
CA MET A 84 14.41 1.59 9.58
C MET A 84 15.78 0.94 9.75
N ARG A 85 15.95 -0.33 9.35
CA ARG A 85 17.25 -1.01 9.31
C ARG A 85 18.11 -0.58 8.12
N THR A 86 17.53 -0.50 6.93
CA THR A 86 18.23 -0.15 5.68
C THR A 86 18.83 1.25 5.76
N CYS A 87 18.01 2.25 6.02
CA CYS A 87 18.46 3.64 6.12
C CYS A 87 19.20 3.90 7.44
N GLY A 88 18.90 3.11 8.47
CA GLY A 88 19.51 3.16 9.81
C GLY A 88 21.02 2.92 9.84
N PHE A 89 21.58 2.34 8.76
CA PHE A 89 23.01 2.12 8.65
C PHE A 89 23.80 3.43 8.46
N CYS A 90 23.19 4.45 7.84
CA CYS A 90 23.81 5.75 7.56
C CYS A 90 23.11 6.92 8.26
N HIS A 91 21.83 6.79 8.58
CA HIS A 91 21.01 7.80 9.23
C HIS A 91 20.54 7.30 10.59
N ASP A 92 20.37 8.20 11.55
CA ASP A 92 19.71 7.87 12.82
C ASP A 92 18.19 7.83 12.60
N THR A 93 17.72 6.73 12.00
CA THR A 93 16.30 6.55 11.65
C THR A 93 15.41 6.55 12.88
N ALA A 94 15.88 5.98 14.01
CA ALA A 94 15.18 6.02 15.28
C ALA A 94 14.95 7.46 15.76
N PHE A 95 16.00 8.29 15.75
CA PHE A 95 15.85 9.71 16.08
C PHE A 95 14.89 10.42 15.13
N ILE A 96 14.98 10.16 13.82
CA ILE A 96 14.09 10.78 12.82
C ILE A 96 12.63 10.43 13.10
N GLU A 97 12.32 9.16 13.37
CA GLU A 97 10.96 8.71 13.65
C GLU A 97 10.43 9.29 14.97
N GLU A 98 11.18 9.17 16.07
CA GLU A 98 10.77 9.64 17.40
C GLU A 98 10.54 11.16 17.45
N HIS A 99 11.18 11.92 16.55
CA HIS A 99 11.05 13.37 16.48
C HIS A 99 10.13 13.84 15.34
N SER A 100 9.38 12.92 14.72
CA SER A 100 8.46 13.22 13.63
C SER A 100 7.00 13.05 14.06
N PHE A 101 6.25 14.16 14.09
CA PHE A 101 4.80 14.07 14.30
C PHE A 101 4.05 13.36 13.14
N HIS A 102 4.70 13.23 11.97
CA HIS A 102 4.17 12.43 10.85
C HIS A 102 4.25 10.92 11.10
N ALA A 103 5.09 10.48 12.04
CA ALA A 103 5.13 9.11 12.53
C ALA A 103 4.31 8.96 13.83
N ASP A 104 4.51 9.84 14.82
CA ASP A 104 3.83 9.77 16.11
C ASP A 104 2.30 9.84 15.98
N LEU A 105 1.78 10.74 15.14
CA LEU A 105 0.35 10.88 14.85
C LEU A 105 -0.54 11.06 16.10
N GLY A 106 0.01 11.48 17.24
CA GLY A 106 -0.69 11.60 18.52
C GLY A 106 -0.56 10.38 19.44
N LEU A 107 0.25 9.37 19.11
CA LEU A 107 0.45 8.21 19.96
C LEU A 107 1.00 8.58 21.34
N ALA A 108 1.98 9.49 21.42
CA ALA A 108 2.57 9.92 22.68
C ALA A 108 1.55 10.47 23.69
N ASP A 109 0.46 11.08 23.21
CA ASP A 109 -0.60 11.66 24.06
C ASP A 109 -1.33 10.61 24.90
N PHE A 110 -1.36 9.34 24.47
CA PHE A 110 -1.99 8.26 25.24
C PHE A 110 -1.25 7.96 26.55
N SER A 111 0.02 8.34 26.64
CA SER A 111 0.87 8.17 27.83
C SER A 111 1.02 9.45 28.66
N ASP A 112 0.57 10.60 28.16
CA ASP A 112 0.71 11.89 28.84
C ASP A 112 -0.56 12.24 29.65
N PRO A 113 -0.53 12.15 31.00
CA PRO A 113 -1.67 12.49 31.82
C PRO A 113 -2.01 13.99 31.82
N ASN A 114 -1.14 14.84 31.27
CA ASN A 114 -1.31 16.30 31.22
C ASN A 114 -1.78 16.80 29.86
N VAL A 115 -2.05 15.91 28.90
CA VAL A 115 -2.53 16.32 27.59
C VAL A 115 -3.85 17.07 27.70
N THR A 116 -3.92 18.24 27.07
CA THR A 116 -5.16 19.03 26.96
C THR A 116 -5.73 18.88 25.56
N LEU A 117 -6.92 18.29 25.45
CA LEU A 117 -7.59 18.03 24.18
C LEU A 117 -8.64 19.10 23.87
N ALA A 118 -8.83 19.36 22.57
CA ALA A 118 -9.78 20.35 22.11
C ALA A 118 -11.24 19.89 22.29
N GLN A 119 -11.48 18.59 22.20
CA GLN A 119 -12.80 17.97 22.35
C GLN A 119 -12.74 16.84 23.38
N PRO A 120 -13.81 16.62 24.17
CA PRO A 120 -13.83 15.62 25.22
C PRO A 120 -13.93 14.17 24.70
N TRP A 121 -14.18 13.98 23.40
CA TRP A 121 -14.28 12.66 22.75
C TRP A 121 -13.03 12.27 21.96
N ASP A 122 -12.05 13.16 21.84
CA ASP A 122 -10.75 12.81 21.26
C ASP A 122 -9.90 12.10 22.33
N SER A 123 -9.02 11.20 21.90
CA SER A 123 -8.04 10.52 22.76
C SER A 123 -6.61 11.03 22.56
N SER A 124 -6.38 11.86 21.54
CA SER A 124 -5.08 12.49 21.27
C SER A 124 -5.26 13.80 20.48
N ARG A 125 -4.16 14.55 20.31
CA ARG A 125 -4.09 15.73 19.45
C ARG A 125 -3.84 15.39 17.99
N GLY A 126 -3.41 14.17 17.68
CA GLY A 126 -3.05 13.75 16.32
C GLY A 126 -4.16 12.99 15.60
N LEU A 127 -3.88 12.54 14.38
CA LEU A 127 -4.86 11.79 13.57
C LEU A 127 -5.23 10.45 14.24
N PHE A 128 -4.27 9.83 14.93
CA PHE A 128 -4.47 8.60 15.68
C PHE A 128 -5.03 8.93 17.06
N GLY A 129 -6.36 8.85 17.20
CA GLY A 129 -7.07 9.16 18.45
C GLY A 129 -8.09 10.29 18.31
N LYS A 130 -8.10 11.04 17.21
CA LYS A 130 -9.17 12.02 16.93
C LYS A 130 -10.39 11.39 16.28
N TRP A 131 -11.57 11.87 16.66
CA TRP A 131 -12.80 11.53 15.96
C TRP A 131 -12.82 12.14 14.55
N ASN A 132 -13.24 11.37 13.54
CA ASN A 132 -13.30 11.86 12.17
C ASN A 132 -14.74 12.21 11.76
N PRO A 133 -15.10 13.51 11.61
CA PRO A 133 -16.46 13.94 11.30
C PRO A 133 -16.92 13.62 9.87
N LEU A 134 -16.00 13.31 8.95
CA LEU A 134 -16.36 13.04 7.55
C LEU A 134 -16.82 11.60 7.33
N ILE A 135 -16.24 10.67 8.09
CA ILE A 135 -16.52 9.24 7.98
C ILE A 135 -17.25 8.68 9.20
N TYR A 136 -17.46 9.51 10.23
CA TYR A 136 -18.13 9.13 11.48
C TYR A 136 -17.50 7.90 12.14
N ARG A 137 -16.17 7.82 12.12
CA ARG A 137 -15.40 6.75 12.76
C ARG A 137 -14.49 7.32 13.85
N LEU A 138 -14.28 6.54 14.90
CA LEU A 138 -13.42 6.81 16.06
C LEU A 138 -12.50 5.61 16.29
N LEU A 139 -11.22 5.88 16.61
CA LEU A 139 -10.34 4.86 17.16
C LEU A 139 -10.84 4.45 18.56
N SER A 140 -11.22 3.19 18.72
CA SER A 140 -11.86 2.73 19.96
C SER A 140 -10.89 2.84 21.15
N PRO A 141 -11.30 3.46 22.27
CA PRO A 141 -10.52 3.39 23.51
C PRO A 141 -10.46 1.95 24.04
N ALA A 142 -9.51 1.67 24.93
CA ALA A 142 -9.27 0.33 25.45
C ALA A 142 -10.48 -0.26 26.21
N ASP A 143 -11.31 0.58 26.81
CA ASP A 143 -12.51 0.24 27.59
C ASP A 143 -13.82 0.43 26.80
N ALA A 144 -13.74 0.55 25.47
CA ALA A 144 -14.92 0.75 24.63
C ALA A 144 -15.93 -0.40 24.79
N GLU A 145 -17.20 -0.08 25.09
CA GLU A 145 -18.30 -1.06 25.13
C GLU A 145 -18.53 -1.72 23.76
N ARG A 146 -18.22 -0.98 22.69
CA ARG A 146 -18.31 -1.46 21.30
C ARG A 146 -17.08 -1.02 20.52
N LEU A 147 -16.48 -1.97 19.80
CA LEU A 147 -15.42 -1.70 18.84
C LEU A 147 -15.98 -0.90 17.65
N ASP A 148 -15.46 0.31 17.43
CA ASP A 148 -15.64 1.09 16.22
C ASP A 148 -14.46 0.84 15.26
N LEU A 149 -13.33 1.54 15.39
CA LEU A 149 -12.08 1.17 14.73
C LEU A 149 -11.14 0.49 15.73
N SER A 150 -10.58 -0.65 15.33
CA SER A 150 -9.36 -1.18 15.94
C SER A 150 -8.12 -0.44 15.41
N THR A 151 -6.94 -0.68 16.00
CA THR A 151 -5.67 -0.12 15.48
C THR A 151 -5.40 -0.61 14.06
N ALA A 152 -5.58 -1.91 13.79
CA ALA A 152 -5.42 -2.47 12.45
C ALA A 152 -6.42 -1.86 11.45
N GLU A 153 -7.70 -1.73 11.80
CA GLU A 153 -8.69 -1.13 10.92
C GLU A 153 -8.41 0.37 10.67
N TRP A 154 -7.93 1.08 11.69
CA TRP A 154 -7.51 2.47 11.54
C TRP A 154 -6.36 2.61 10.54
N LEU A 155 -5.38 1.69 10.56
CA LEU A 155 -4.28 1.65 9.58
C LEU A 155 -4.78 1.27 8.18
N MET A 156 -5.65 0.28 8.04
CA MET A 156 -6.25 -0.08 6.74
C MET A 156 -7.00 1.12 6.12
N LEU A 157 -7.65 1.93 6.95
CA LEU A 157 -8.44 3.09 6.54
C LEU A 157 -7.60 4.34 6.25
N ASN A 158 -6.63 4.65 7.12
CA ASN A 158 -5.88 5.91 7.10
C ASN A 158 -4.42 5.76 6.68
N GLY A 159 -3.86 4.53 6.67
CA GLY A 159 -2.44 4.25 6.47
C GLY A 159 -1.88 4.76 5.14
N GLY A 160 -2.73 4.84 4.11
CA GLY A 160 -2.37 5.46 2.83
C GLY A 160 -2.11 6.97 2.89
N ARG A 161 -2.35 7.63 4.02
CA ARG A 161 -2.17 9.07 4.25
C ARG A 161 -1.05 9.38 5.26
N VAL A 162 -0.37 8.36 5.77
CA VAL A 162 0.67 8.51 6.80
C VAL A 162 1.95 7.79 6.39
N ALA A 163 3.08 8.19 6.96
CA ALA A 163 4.40 7.67 6.60
C ALA A 163 4.64 6.24 7.14
N GLY A 164 3.95 5.82 8.20
CA GLY A 164 4.30 4.64 8.99
C GLY A 164 4.98 5.03 10.29
N GLY A 165 5.43 4.04 11.06
CA GLY A 165 5.97 4.24 12.40
C GLY A 165 4.89 4.52 13.44
N GLY A 166 5.32 4.92 14.65
CA GLY A 166 4.42 5.30 15.75
C GLY A 166 3.30 4.27 15.98
N PRO A 167 2.01 4.62 15.81
CA PRO A 167 0.89 3.70 16.06
C PRO A 167 0.81 2.51 15.08
N ALA A 168 1.65 2.51 14.05
CA ALA A 168 1.77 1.39 13.11
C ALA A 168 2.82 0.34 13.51
N THR A 169 3.60 0.62 14.56
CA THR A 169 4.63 -0.29 15.12
C THR A 169 4.47 -0.50 16.63
N THR A 170 3.85 0.46 17.32
CA THR A 170 3.85 0.57 18.78
C THR A 170 2.43 0.78 19.31
N ALA A 171 2.10 0.06 20.37
CA ALA A 171 0.87 0.15 21.13
C ALA A 171 0.80 1.45 21.94
N ARG A 172 -0.39 1.80 22.43
CA ARG A 172 -0.66 3.00 23.24
C ARG A 172 0.13 3.06 24.54
N ASP A 173 0.51 1.90 25.08
CA ASP A 173 1.31 1.78 26.29
C ASP A 173 2.84 1.74 26.03
N GLY A 174 3.25 1.87 24.77
CA GLY A 174 4.65 1.82 24.33
C GLY A 174 5.16 0.42 23.98
N THR A 175 4.36 -0.63 24.13
CA THR A 175 4.75 -2.00 23.77
C THR A 175 4.80 -2.16 22.25
N PRO A 176 5.79 -2.86 21.65
CA PRO A 176 5.74 -3.21 20.24
C PRO A 176 4.48 -4.02 19.89
N LEU A 177 3.81 -3.70 18.79
CA LEU A 177 2.56 -4.38 18.40
C LEU A 177 2.74 -5.89 18.24
N THR A 178 3.89 -6.33 17.72
CA THR A 178 4.26 -7.75 17.55
C THR A 178 4.49 -8.51 18.86
N ALA A 179 4.59 -7.80 19.99
CA ALA A 179 4.74 -8.38 21.32
C ALA A 179 3.41 -8.47 22.09
N LEU A 180 2.32 -7.92 21.54
CA LEU A 180 1.01 -8.01 22.17
C LEU A 180 0.45 -9.43 22.10
N SER A 181 -0.30 -9.83 23.13
CA SER A 181 -1.09 -11.06 23.09
C SER A 181 -2.34 -10.86 22.25
N THR A 182 -2.59 -11.76 21.32
CA THR A 182 -3.72 -11.70 20.40
C THR A 182 -5.05 -12.03 21.10
N THR A 183 -5.94 -11.04 21.18
CA THR A 183 -7.29 -11.15 21.78
C THR A 183 -8.28 -10.25 21.03
N ALA A 184 -9.52 -10.73 20.85
CA ALA A 184 -10.59 -9.96 20.20
C ALA A 184 -11.14 -8.83 21.11
N GLU A 185 -10.90 -8.94 22.41
CA GLU A 185 -11.33 -7.97 23.42
C GLU A 185 -10.44 -6.71 23.47
N ASN A 186 -9.21 -6.78 22.96
CA ASN A 186 -8.31 -5.63 22.89
C ASN A 186 -8.40 -4.95 21.51
N PRO A 187 -8.81 -3.66 21.41
CA PRO A 187 -8.84 -2.91 20.16
C PRO A 187 -7.49 -2.80 19.42
N GLU A 188 -6.36 -3.06 20.10
CA GLU A 188 -5.04 -3.06 19.47
C GLU A 188 -4.67 -4.40 18.84
N THR A 189 -5.41 -5.48 19.14
CA THR A 189 -5.18 -6.82 18.58
C THR A 189 -6.46 -7.44 18.03
N SER A 190 -7.40 -6.60 17.61
CA SER A 190 -8.67 -7.04 17.04
C SER A 190 -8.96 -6.41 15.68
N LEU A 191 -9.93 -6.97 14.98
CA LEU A 191 -10.47 -6.47 13.73
C LEU A 191 -11.97 -6.71 13.71
N LEU A 192 -12.74 -5.70 13.30
CA LEU A 192 -14.19 -5.84 13.16
C LEU A 192 -14.50 -6.64 11.89
N ASP A 193 -15.23 -7.75 12.02
CA ASP A 193 -15.76 -8.47 10.86
C ASP A 193 -16.91 -7.65 10.25
N PRO A 194 -16.80 -7.19 8.99
CA PRO A 194 -17.82 -6.36 8.37
C PRO A 194 -19.13 -7.10 8.10
N ALA A 195 -19.14 -8.43 8.05
CA ALA A 195 -20.33 -9.24 7.81
C ALA A 195 -21.15 -9.46 9.09
N THR A 196 -20.50 -9.67 10.22
CA THR A 196 -21.15 -9.98 11.51
C THR A 196 -21.21 -8.77 12.45
N GLY A 197 -20.27 -7.82 12.31
CA GLY A 197 -20.06 -6.74 13.26
C GLY A 197 -19.42 -7.19 14.58
N GLU A 198 -18.89 -8.41 14.64
CA GLU A 198 -18.18 -8.94 15.80
C GLU A 198 -16.69 -8.68 15.70
N ALA A 199 -16.03 -8.50 16.85
CA ALA A 199 -14.57 -8.40 16.91
C ALA A 199 -13.94 -9.78 16.72
N THR A 200 -12.97 -9.86 15.84
CA THR A 200 -12.11 -11.03 15.60
C THR A 200 -10.67 -10.67 15.97
N THR A 201 -9.80 -11.67 16.12
CA THR A 201 -8.39 -11.43 16.47
C THR A 201 -7.59 -10.91 15.29
N TRP A 202 -6.69 -9.96 15.56
CA TRP A 202 -5.65 -9.49 14.64
C TRP A 202 -4.27 -9.91 15.14
N ASP A 203 -3.49 -10.56 14.28
CA ASP A 203 -2.15 -11.04 14.60
C ASP A 203 -1.08 -10.15 13.93
N TRP A 204 -0.37 -9.38 14.74
CA TRP A 204 0.74 -8.52 14.30
C TRP A 204 1.97 -9.31 13.87
N GLN A 205 2.18 -10.53 14.36
CA GLN A 205 3.29 -11.36 13.90
C GLN A 205 3.03 -11.89 12.48
N ALA A 206 1.77 -12.13 12.13
CA ALA A 206 1.38 -12.57 10.80
C ALA A 206 1.34 -11.41 9.78
N SER A 207 0.77 -10.27 10.17
CA SER A 207 0.65 -9.09 9.28
C SER A 207 1.93 -8.27 9.16
N GLY A 208 2.81 -8.38 10.15
CA GLY A 208 3.92 -7.45 10.34
C GLY A 208 3.45 -6.07 10.79
N VAL A 209 4.38 -5.13 10.86
CA VAL A 209 4.14 -3.73 11.22
C VAL A 209 4.54 -2.81 10.07
N MET A 210 3.93 -1.62 10.00
CA MET A 210 4.26 -0.63 8.98
C MET A 210 5.25 0.38 9.57
N GLU A 211 6.55 0.09 9.40
CA GLU A 211 7.63 1.02 9.73
C GLU A 211 7.51 2.35 8.96
N MET A 212 8.18 3.41 9.44
CA MET A 212 8.27 4.67 8.71
C MET A 212 8.91 4.45 7.33
N ASP A 213 8.12 4.69 6.28
CA ASP A 213 8.50 4.44 4.90
C ASP A 213 9.35 5.57 4.34
N CYS A 214 10.68 5.40 4.41
CA CYS A 214 11.64 6.36 3.86
C CYS A 214 11.51 6.48 2.34
N PHE A 215 11.12 5.41 1.64
CA PHE A 215 11.01 5.40 0.18
C PHE A 215 9.91 6.31 -0.33
N LEU A 216 8.82 6.46 0.44
CA LEU A 216 7.66 7.26 0.05
C LEU A 216 8.01 8.70 -0.32
N CYS A 217 9.02 9.29 0.31
CA CYS A 217 9.45 10.67 0.09
C CYS A 217 10.82 10.78 -0.57
N HIS A 218 11.70 9.79 -0.38
CA HIS A 218 13.09 9.84 -0.85
C HIS A 218 13.34 9.08 -2.16
N MET A 219 12.31 8.50 -2.79
CA MET A 219 12.45 7.93 -4.13
C MET A 219 11.88 8.85 -5.20
N ALA A 220 12.45 8.75 -6.40
CA ALA A 220 11.96 9.45 -7.58
C ALA A 220 10.52 9.07 -7.94
N GLU A 221 10.25 7.76 -7.95
CA GLU A 221 8.99 7.19 -8.44
C GLU A 221 8.48 6.10 -7.47
N PRO A 222 8.15 6.45 -6.21
CA PRO A 222 7.63 5.48 -5.25
C PRO A 222 6.26 5.00 -5.69
N ASN A 223 6.04 3.67 -5.66
CA ASN A 223 4.75 3.09 -6.00
C ASN A 223 3.77 3.15 -4.81
N ASN A 224 3.27 4.35 -4.53
CA ASN A 224 2.33 4.55 -3.42
C ASN A 224 1.00 3.81 -3.64
N ASN A 225 0.61 3.51 -4.89
CA ASN A 225 -0.61 2.72 -5.14
C ASN A 225 -0.46 1.28 -4.64
N ALA A 226 0.68 0.63 -4.90
CA ALA A 226 0.97 -0.71 -4.38
C ALA A 226 1.08 -0.72 -2.86
N ARG A 227 1.77 0.27 -2.27
CA ARG A 227 1.82 0.50 -0.81
C ARG A 227 0.43 0.59 -0.19
N VAL A 228 -0.44 1.44 -0.74
CA VAL A 228 -1.82 1.62 -0.24
C VAL A 228 -2.64 0.33 -0.37
N ALA A 229 -2.42 -0.46 -1.42
CA ALA A 229 -3.09 -1.75 -1.58
C ALA A 229 -2.66 -2.74 -0.49
N ALA A 230 -1.35 -2.88 -0.24
CA ALA A 230 -0.82 -3.73 0.83
C ALA A 230 -1.38 -3.33 2.21
N ILE A 231 -1.38 -2.03 2.53
CA ILE A 231 -1.93 -1.49 3.79
C ILE A 231 -3.42 -1.83 3.95
N ARG A 232 -4.22 -1.67 2.89
CA ARG A 232 -5.66 -1.96 2.92
C ARG A 232 -5.97 -3.44 3.06
N ASN A 233 -5.09 -4.29 2.54
CA ASN A 233 -5.18 -5.74 2.71
C ASN A 233 -4.68 -6.19 4.10
N GLY A 234 -4.04 -5.30 4.85
CA GLY A 234 -3.45 -5.61 6.16
C GLY A 234 -2.07 -6.26 6.07
N ASP A 235 -1.43 -6.23 4.91
CA ASP A 235 -0.07 -6.72 4.68
C ASP A 235 0.95 -5.66 5.13
N PHE A 236 0.87 -5.25 6.39
CA PHE A 236 1.60 -4.08 6.91
C PHE A 236 3.11 -4.22 6.78
N GLY A 237 3.67 -5.40 7.09
CA GLY A 237 5.10 -5.67 6.94
C GLY A 237 5.59 -5.53 5.50
N TRP A 238 4.72 -5.76 4.51
CA TRP A 238 5.04 -5.65 3.09
C TRP A 238 4.81 -4.24 2.52
N ALA A 239 4.22 -3.31 3.28
CA ALA A 239 3.86 -1.99 2.77
C ALA A 239 5.06 -1.22 2.18
N ASN A 240 6.20 -1.23 2.87
CA ASN A 240 7.40 -0.51 2.41
C ASN A 240 8.05 -1.20 1.21
N THR A 241 8.02 -2.54 1.16
CA THR A 241 8.44 -3.30 -0.02
C THR A 241 7.57 -2.97 -1.23
N ALA A 242 6.26 -2.82 -1.05
CA ALA A 242 5.32 -2.52 -2.11
C ALA A 242 5.62 -1.17 -2.79
N THR A 243 6.20 -0.21 -2.06
CA THR A 243 6.70 1.06 -2.62
C THR A 243 7.76 0.85 -3.73
N LEU A 244 8.48 -0.27 -3.71
CA LEU A 244 9.51 -0.60 -4.69
C LEU A 244 8.97 -1.31 -5.94
N VAL A 245 7.67 -1.67 -5.99
CA VAL A 245 7.10 -2.37 -7.14
C VAL A 245 7.17 -1.52 -8.40
N GLY A 246 7.76 -2.06 -9.46
CA GLY A 246 7.94 -1.36 -10.75
C GLY A 246 9.29 -0.67 -10.90
N THR A 247 10.12 -0.64 -9.86
CA THR A 247 11.49 -0.10 -9.91
C THR A 247 12.51 -1.05 -10.55
N GLY A 248 12.12 -2.32 -10.75
CA GLY A 248 13.02 -3.39 -11.15
C GLY A 248 13.80 -4.04 -10.00
N ILE A 249 13.55 -3.63 -8.75
CA ILE A 249 14.14 -4.24 -7.54
C ILE A 249 13.31 -5.43 -7.03
N VAL A 250 11.99 -5.29 -7.08
CA VAL A 250 11.02 -6.30 -6.63
C VAL A 250 9.85 -6.37 -7.61
N GLU A 251 9.34 -7.57 -7.81
CA GLU A 251 8.09 -7.83 -8.55
C GLU A 251 7.02 -8.35 -7.58
N GLN A 252 5.79 -7.89 -7.76
CA GLN A 252 4.63 -8.41 -7.03
C GLN A 252 3.83 -9.35 -7.93
N ASN A 253 3.58 -10.57 -7.44
CA ASN A 253 2.81 -11.61 -8.11
C ASN A 253 1.66 -12.07 -7.18
N GLY A 254 0.45 -11.55 -7.41
CA GLY A 254 -0.65 -11.71 -6.46
C GLY A 254 -0.26 -11.11 -5.10
N ASP A 255 -0.35 -11.91 -4.04
CA ASP A 255 -0.02 -11.50 -2.67
C ASP A 255 1.45 -11.77 -2.31
N SER A 256 2.27 -12.19 -3.28
CA SER A 256 3.69 -12.51 -3.06
C SER A 256 4.62 -11.49 -3.71
N TYR A 257 5.79 -11.29 -3.10
CA TYR A 257 6.86 -10.43 -3.60
C TYR A 257 8.11 -11.26 -3.91
N THR A 258 8.75 -10.95 -5.03
CA THR A 258 10.00 -11.60 -5.47
C THR A 258 11.06 -10.55 -5.72
N TRP A 259 12.15 -10.61 -4.95
CA TRP A 259 13.33 -9.78 -5.18
C TRP A 259 14.03 -10.18 -6.49
N LEU A 260 14.30 -9.22 -7.36
CA LEU A 260 14.82 -9.46 -8.70
C LEU A 260 16.36 -9.52 -8.67
N PRO A 261 17.00 -10.66 -9.03
CA PRO A 261 18.44 -10.82 -8.89
C PRO A 261 19.29 -9.82 -9.67
N ASP A 262 18.78 -9.31 -10.79
CA ASP A 262 19.50 -8.34 -11.63
C ASP A 262 19.71 -6.99 -10.93
N ALA A 263 18.93 -6.70 -9.87
CA ALA A 263 19.07 -5.49 -9.08
C ALA A 263 20.22 -5.55 -8.06
N PHE A 264 20.76 -6.73 -7.76
CA PHE A 264 21.72 -6.95 -6.68
C PHE A 264 23.08 -7.47 -7.19
N ASP A 265 24.13 -7.07 -6.50
CA ASP A 265 25.44 -7.71 -6.60
C ASP A 265 25.50 -8.99 -5.76
N THR A 266 26.55 -9.79 -5.94
CA THR A 266 26.69 -11.10 -5.29
C THR A 266 26.75 -11.03 -3.77
N ASP A 267 27.08 -9.86 -3.21
CA ASP A 267 27.11 -9.59 -1.77
C ASP A 267 25.78 -9.04 -1.22
N GLY A 268 24.74 -8.91 -2.07
CA GLY A 268 23.43 -8.38 -1.71
C GLY A 268 23.32 -6.85 -1.78
N THR A 269 24.39 -6.15 -2.17
CA THR A 269 24.37 -4.69 -2.40
C THR A 269 23.50 -4.36 -3.61
N LEU A 270 22.67 -3.32 -3.49
CA LEU A 270 21.87 -2.81 -4.60
C LEU A 270 22.80 -2.19 -5.65
N ARG A 271 22.67 -2.62 -6.91
CA ARG A 271 23.46 -2.07 -8.02
C ARG A 271 23.13 -0.60 -8.24
N GLN A 272 24.14 0.18 -8.63
CA GLN A 272 24.02 1.63 -8.80
C GLN A 272 22.83 2.08 -9.66
N ALA A 273 22.50 1.33 -10.71
CA ALA A 273 21.38 1.65 -11.61
C ALA A 273 20.00 1.57 -10.94
N PHE A 274 19.89 0.90 -9.78
CA PHE A 274 18.66 0.74 -9.01
C PHE A 274 18.61 1.61 -7.76
N VAL A 275 19.69 2.35 -7.46
CA VAL A 275 19.70 3.36 -6.39
C VAL A 275 18.95 4.59 -6.91
N GLN A 276 17.63 4.63 -6.67
CA GLN A 276 16.74 5.69 -7.11
C GLN A 276 16.43 6.72 -6.01
N ILE A 277 17.33 6.84 -5.02
CA ILE A 277 17.17 7.77 -3.91
C ILE A 277 17.48 9.19 -4.37
N GLN A 278 16.57 10.11 -4.07
CA GLN A 278 16.66 11.54 -4.36
C GLN A 278 16.82 12.34 -3.06
N ASP A 279 17.41 13.53 -3.21
CA ASP A 279 17.38 14.52 -2.14
C ASP A 279 15.95 15.06 -2.01
N PRO A 280 15.45 15.27 -0.77
CA PRO A 280 14.09 15.76 -0.52
C PRO A 280 13.84 17.20 -1.01
#